data_AF-A0A542UW64-F1
#
_entry.id   AF-A0A542UW64-F1
#
_cell.length_a   1.000
_cell.length_b   1.000
_cell.length_c   1.000
_cell.angle_alpha   90.00
_cell.angle_beta   90.00
_cell.angle_gamma   90.00
#
_symmetry.space_group_name_H-M   'P 1'
#
loop_
_entity.id
_entity.type
_entity.pdbx_description
1 polymer ?
#
loop_
_entity_poly.entity_id
_entity_poly.type
_entity_poly.pdbx_seq_one_letter_code
_entity_poly.pdbx_strand_id
1 'polypeptide(L)'
;MLAATPPMGWNSWDCYGTTVTEAEVLANARFMAEHLLPHGWDTVVVDIDWSDPAPRTHGYNDDAPLVLDASGRPQPAPDRFPSAADGHGFTALAAQVHALGLRFGVHVLRGIPRRAVAADLPVEGTAWTARDAADPTSPCAWNPHNVGLDHDHPAGQAYLDGLVAMLAGWGVDYVKVDDILAPLHVDALVGWSTAIARSGRPMVLSLSPGTHVSTHEVGLLREHATMWRVCDDLWDRWEDVHASFARLARWAPLQRPGGWADADMLPLGRIGIRAERGEDRHSRLTPDEQRTLLTLWVMARSPLMMGGDLPTSNPATIALLTTPAVGHVLRTGTDGREVLREPAPDADGELVVWSARSDVDATRYLAVFWTGEEPRSAQVALALPLGSVDAAAGTWRARDLWTGQPLDPPRTPPGRPTPVLDLDVPAHGVRWVALTPA
;
A
#
# COMPACT_ATOMS: atom_id res chain seq x y z
N MET A 1 -18.28 1.19 -7.64
CA MET A 1 -17.47 0.66 -6.53
C MET A 1 -16.06 1.21 -6.68
N LEU A 2 -15.54 1.92 -5.67
CA LEU A 2 -14.15 2.38 -5.65
C LEU A 2 -13.21 1.19 -5.37
N ALA A 3 -12.01 1.20 -5.97
CA ALA A 3 -10.98 0.16 -5.80
C ALA A 3 -11.51 -1.28 -5.90
N ALA A 4 -12.13 -1.62 -7.03
CA ALA A 4 -12.59 -2.97 -7.31
C ALA A 4 -11.46 -4.01 -7.30
N THR A 5 -10.23 -3.55 -7.53
CA THR A 5 -8.97 -4.27 -7.33
C THR A 5 -8.09 -3.50 -6.35
N PRO A 6 -7.10 -4.14 -5.72
CA PRO A 6 -6.15 -3.43 -4.86
C PRO A 6 -5.50 -2.27 -5.62
N PRO A 7 -5.41 -1.05 -5.05
CA PRO A 7 -4.74 0.07 -5.69
C PRO A 7 -3.27 -0.25 -6.02
N MET A 8 -2.80 0.27 -7.16
CA MET A 8 -1.41 0.17 -7.60
C MET A 8 -0.87 1.58 -7.90
N GLY A 9 0.29 1.94 -7.37
CA GLY A 9 0.79 3.30 -7.48
C GLY A 9 2.21 3.52 -6.97
N TRP A 10 2.51 4.78 -6.69
CA TRP A 10 3.77 5.27 -6.12
C TRP A 10 3.46 6.21 -4.97
N ASN A 11 4.32 6.18 -3.96
CA ASN A 11 4.25 7.04 -2.80
C ASN A 11 5.64 7.62 -2.49
N SER A 12 5.70 8.90 -2.13
CA SER A 12 6.96 9.62 -1.93
C SER A 12 7.74 9.30 -0.65
N TRP A 13 7.18 8.54 0.30
CA TRP A 13 7.75 8.36 1.65
C TRP A 13 9.13 7.70 1.65
N ASP A 14 9.27 6.50 1.07
CA ASP A 14 10.52 5.74 1.18
C ASP A 14 11.69 6.41 0.46
N CYS A 15 11.43 7.23 -0.56
CA CYS A 15 12.48 7.96 -1.28
C CYS A 15 12.74 9.35 -0.69
N TYR A 16 11.71 10.13 -0.36
CA TYR A 16 11.82 11.55 -0.04
C TYR A 16 11.34 11.95 1.37
N GLY A 17 10.77 11.02 2.13
CA GLY A 17 10.22 11.30 3.46
C GLY A 17 9.23 12.46 3.42
N THR A 18 9.44 13.44 4.30
CA THR A 18 8.66 14.67 4.43
C THR A 18 8.95 15.73 3.35
N THR A 19 9.94 15.50 2.48
CA THR A 19 10.64 16.56 1.72
C THR A 19 10.42 16.54 0.21
N VAL A 20 9.44 15.77 -0.29
CA VAL A 20 9.17 15.69 -1.73
C VAL A 20 8.80 17.07 -2.32
N THR A 21 9.21 17.31 -3.56
CA THR A 21 8.91 18.53 -4.33
C THR A 21 7.98 18.24 -5.52
N GLU A 22 7.31 19.27 -6.05
CA GLU A 22 6.45 19.14 -7.23
C GLU A 22 7.18 18.56 -8.44
N ALA A 23 8.43 18.98 -8.67
CA ALA A 23 9.24 18.49 -9.78
C ALA A 23 9.49 16.98 -9.68
N GLU A 24 9.76 16.46 -8.47
CA GLU A 24 9.97 15.03 -8.22
C GLU A 24 8.67 14.24 -8.37
N VAL A 25 7.54 14.77 -7.89
CA VAL A 25 6.21 14.16 -8.11
C VAL A 25 5.91 14.05 -9.60
N LEU A 26 6.11 15.12 -10.37
CA LEU A 26 5.87 15.13 -11.81
C LEU A 26 6.84 14.23 -12.57
N ALA A 27 8.09 14.10 -12.13
CA ALA A 27 9.04 13.16 -12.72
C ALA A 27 8.61 11.70 -12.53
N ASN A 28 8.20 11.34 -11.31
CA ASN A 28 7.68 10.01 -10.98
C ASN A 28 6.36 9.73 -11.72
N ALA A 29 5.46 10.71 -11.80
CA ALA A 29 4.20 10.60 -12.54
C ALA A 29 4.43 10.36 -14.04
N ARG A 30 5.32 11.14 -14.69
CA ARG A 30 5.64 10.94 -16.11
C ARG A 30 6.24 9.56 -16.38
N PHE A 31 7.19 9.14 -15.53
CA PHE A 31 7.79 7.81 -15.64
C PHE A 31 6.75 6.71 -15.48
N MET A 32 5.86 6.82 -14.48
CA MET A 32 4.78 5.86 -14.25
C MET A 32 3.84 5.81 -15.46
N ALA A 33 3.42 6.95 -15.99
CA ALA A 33 2.53 7.02 -17.14
C ALA A 33 3.13 6.32 -18.38
N GLU A 34 4.44 6.49 -18.60
CA GLU A 34 5.13 5.88 -19.74
C GLU A 34 5.38 4.38 -19.56
N HIS A 35 5.79 3.94 -18.37
CA HIS A 35 6.35 2.60 -18.17
C HIS A 35 5.48 1.65 -17.34
N LEU A 36 4.63 2.16 -16.46
CA LEU A 36 3.92 1.35 -15.47
C LEU A 36 2.39 1.41 -15.63
N LEU A 37 1.82 2.51 -16.12
CA LEU A 37 0.39 2.66 -16.37
C LEU A 37 -0.19 1.55 -17.28
N PRO A 38 0.49 1.12 -18.38
CA PRO A 38 0.02 -0.02 -19.18
C PRO A 38 -0.11 -1.34 -18.39
N HIS A 39 0.57 -1.45 -17.25
CA HIS A 39 0.56 -2.62 -16.38
C HIS A 39 -0.42 -2.48 -15.20
N GLY A 40 -1.03 -1.30 -15.03
CA GLY A 40 -2.09 -1.01 -14.06
C GLY A 40 -1.68 -0.12 -12.89
N TRP A 41 -0.44 0.41 -12.87
CA TRP A 41 0.02 1.36 -11.86
C TRP A 41 -0.49 2.76 -12.21
N ASP A 42 -1.46 3.27 -11.46
CA ASP A 42 -2.20 4.47 -11.87
C ASP A 42 -2.26 5.58 -10.80
N THR A 43 -1.77 5.34 -9.59
CA THR A 43 -1.95 6.28 -8.47
C THR A 43 -0.63 6.91 -8.04
N VAL A 44 -0.57 8.24 -7.97
CA VAL A 44 0.60 9.01 -7.51
C VAL A 44 0.25 9.71 -6.20
N VAL A 45 0.93 9.36 -5.11
CA VAL A 45 0.63 9.87 -3.76
C VAL A 45 1.76 10.76 -3.24
N VAL A 46 1.43 12.01 -2.90
CA VAL A 46 2.29 12.90 -2.12
C VAL A 46 2.12 12.55 -0.65
N ASP A 47 3.17 12.01 -0.02
CA ASP A 47 3.12 11.62 1.39
C ASP A 47 3.30 12.82 2.34
N ILE A 48 3.44 12.55 3.64
CA ILE A 48 3.24 13.48 4.75
C ILE A 48 4.06 14.78 4.65
N ASP A 49 3.56 15.80 5.35
CA ASP A 49 4.27 17.05 5.65
C ASP A 49 4.48 17.97 4.45
N TRP A 50 3.67 17.84 3.40
CA TRP A 50 3.67 18.75 2.24
C TRP A 50 3.33 20.21 2.59
N SER A 51 2.76 20.46 3.77
CA SER A 51 2.46 21.80 4.29
C SER A 51 3.60 22.44 5.09
N ASP A 52 4.64 21.70 5.49
CA ASP A 52 5.83 22.33 6.09
C ASP A 52 6.70 22.92 4.96
N PRO A 53 6.96 24.25 4.96
CA PRO A 53 7.83 24.88 3.97
C PRO A 53 9.32 24.61 4.21
N ALA A 54 9.71 24.17 5.40
CA ALA A 54 11.09 23.87 5.77
C ALA A 54 11.22 22.47 6.40
N PRO A 55 10.71 21.41 5.74
CA PRO A 55 10.72 20.07 6.29
C PRO A 55 12.17 19.60 6.46
N ARG A 56 12.44 18.80 7.49
CA ARG A 56 13.75 18.18 7.69
C ARG A 56 13.76 16.73 7.21
N THR A 57 14.92 16.24 6.80
CA THR A 57 15.10 14.80 6.59
C THR A 57 15.09 14.06 7.94
N HIS A 58 14.80 12.76 7.92
CA HIS A 58 14.80 11.91 9.11
C HIS A 58 13.82 12.35 10.23
N GLY A 59 12.62 12.79 9.85
CA GLY A 59 11.50 13.03 10.75
C GLY A 59 10.90 14.43 10.65
N TYR A 60 10.26 14.87 11.72
CA TYR A 60 9.40 16.06 11.74
C TYR A 60 9.99 17.21 12.54
N ASN A 61 9.68 18.44 12.15
CA ASN A 61 9.94 19.62 12.97
C ASN A 61 8.87 19.76 14.07
N ASP A 62 9.30 19.96 15.31
CA ASP A 62 8.38 20.10 16.46
C ASP A 62 7.44 21.31 16.31
N ASP A 63 7.99 22.45 15.91
CA ASP A 63 7.28 23.72 15.72
C ASP A 63 7.18 24.11 14.23
N ALA A 64 6.85 23.14 13.37
CA ALA A 64 6.73 23.36 11.93
C ALA A 64 5.86 24.59 11.60
N PRO A 65 6.32 25.53 10.74
CA PRO A 65 5.54 26.67 10.31
C PRO A 65 4.56 26.31 9.20
N LEU A 66 3.75 25.27 9.45
CA LEU A 66 2.78 24.72 8.51
C LEU A 66 2.02 25.84 7.80
N VAL A 67 1.98 25.78 6.47
CA VAL A 67 1.18 26.69 5.67
C VAL A 67 -0.28 26.30 5.83
N LEU A 68 -1.10 27.22 6.35
CA LEU A 68 -2.52 27.04 6.58
C LEU A 68 -3.31 28.11 5.82
N ASP A 69 -4.52 27.77 5.39
CA ASP A 69 -5.47 28.77 4.90
C ASP A 69 -6.13 29.55 6.05
N ALA A 70 -7.01 30.49 5.71
CA ALA A 70 -7.73 31.32 6.69
C ALA A 70 -8.65 30.52 7.63
N SER A 71 -8.97 29.26 7.30
CA SER A 71 -9.79 28.36 8.11
C SER A 71 -8.97 27.28 8.81
N GLY A 72 -7.64 27.41 8.82
CA GLY A 72 -6.73 26.50 9.51
C GLY A 72 -6.49 25.18 8.80
N ARG A 73 -6.91 25.03 7.53
CA ARG A 73 -6.67 23.81 6.74
C ARG A 73 -5.26 23.85 6.12
N PRO A 74 -4.48 22.75 6.19
CA PRO A 74 -3.16 22.68 5.58
C PRO A 74 -3.17 23.00 4.08
N GLN A 75 -2.21 23.81 3.63
CA GLN A 75 -1.94 24.15 2.24
C GLN A 75 -0.53 23.67 1.83
N PRO A 76 -0.32 23.23 0.59
CA PRO A 76 1.02 22.89 0.09
C PRO A 76 1.96 24.08 0.20
N ALA A 77 3.17 23.81 0.67
CA ALA A 77 4.21 24.82 0.78
C ALA A 77 4.66 25.30 -0.62
N PRO A 78 4.46 26.58 -0.99
CA PRO A 78 4.73 27.05 -2.35
C PRO A 78 6.20 26.93 -2.80
N ASP A 79 7.15 26.97 -1.86
CA ASP A 79 8.57 26.78 -2.18
C ASP A 79 8.89 25.37 -2.68
N ARG A 80 8.09 24.38 -2.27
CA ARG A 80 8.20 22.97 -2.71
C ARG A 80 7.21 22.64 -3.82
N PHE A 81 6.07 23.32 -3.83
CA PHE A 81 4.99 23.18 -4.80
C PHE A 81 4.64 24.53 -5.43
N PRO A 82 5.46 25.04 -6.36
CA PRO A 82 5.26 26.37 -6.94
C PRO A 82 3.92 26.57 -7.61
N SER A 83 3.32 25.50 -8.17
CA SER A 83 1.99 25.59 -8.79
C SER A 83 0.86 25.84 -7.79
N ALA A 84 1.13 25.72 -6.49
CA ALA A 84 0.18 25.97 -5.42
C ALA A 84 0.22 27.39 -4.84
N ALA A 85 1.12 28.24 -5.36
CA ALA A 85 1.17 29.65 -5.01
C ALA A 85 -0.21 30.33 -5.17
N ASP A 86 -0.39 31.46 -4.48
CA ASP A 86 -1.62 32.27 -4.57
C ASP A 86 -2.91 31.52 -4.15
N GLY A 87 -2.79 30.48 -3.33
CA GLY A 87 -3.93 29.74 -2.78
C GLY A 87 -4.54 28.72 -3.75
N HIS A 88 -3.82 28.33 -4.81
CA HIS A 88 -4.30 27.32 -5.76
C HIS A 88 -4.28 25.89 -5.21
N GLY A 89 -3.56 25.65 -4.12
CA GLY A 89 -3.39 24.34 -3.52
C GLY A 89 -2.89 23.31 -4.54
N PHE A 90 -3.31 22.05 -4.42
CA PHE A 90 -2.86 21.01 -5.36
C PHE A 90 -3.60 20.97 -6.70
N THR A 91 -4.52 21.89 -6.98
CA THR A 91 -5.36 21.86 -8.20
C THR A 91 -4.55 21.70 -9.48
N ALA A 92 -3.49 22.49 -9.64
CA ALA A 92 -2.65 22.47 -10.83
C ALA A 92 -1.79 21.19 -10.93
N LEU A 93 -1.24 20.70 -9.82
CA LEU A 93 -0.49 19.45 -9.77
C LEU A 93 -1.39 18.24 -10.08
N ALA A 94 -2.56 18.16 -9.45
CA ALA A 94 -3.54 17.11 -9.70
C ALA A 94 -3.98 17.10 -11.17
N ALA A 95 -4.26 18.27 -11.76
CA ALA A 95 -4.61 18.36 -13.18
C ALA A 95 -3.48 17.88 -14.11
N GLN A 96 -2.21 18.16 -13.78
CA GLN A 96 -1.05 17.64 -14.53
C GLN A 96 -0.94 16.11 -14.41
N VAL A 97 -1.19 15.54 -13.23
CA VAL A 97 -1.20 14.08 -13.02
C VAL A 97 -2.37 13.44 -13.78
N HIS A 98 -3.57 14.03 -13.72
CA HIS A 98 -4.74 13.56 -14.47
C HIS A 98 -4.52 13.62 -15.99
N ALA A 99 -3.83 14.64 -16.50
CA ALA A 99 -3.50 14.77 -17.92
C ALA A 99 -2.58 13.65 -18.43
N LEU A 100 -1.86 12.97 -17.53
CA LEU A 100 -1.06 11.77 -17.83
C LEU A 100 -1.89 10.46 -17.79
N GLY A 101 -3.19 10.55 -17.51
CA GLY A 101 -4.06 9.38 -17.31
C GLY A 101 -3.91 8.71 -15.94
N LEU A 102 -3.25 9.37 -14.99
CA LEU A 102 -3.03 8.90 -13.63
C LEU A 102 -4.04 9.51 -12.65
N ARG A 103 -4.05 9.00 -11.43
CA ARG A 103 -4.85 9.43 -10.29
C ARG A 103 -3.94 10.12 -9.27
N PHE A 104 -4.43 11.17 -8.65
CA PHE A 104 -3.65 11.97 -7.69
C PHE A 104 -4.08 11.67 -6.26
N GLY A 105 -3.11 11.46 -5.38
CA GLY A 105 -3.34 11.20 -3.96
C GLY A 105 -2.51 12.08 -3.05
N VAL A 106 -3.02 12.29 -1.84
CA VAL A 106 -2.33 13.04 -0.79
C VAL A 106 -2.42 12.30 0.54
N HIS A 107 -1.38 12.48 1.35
CA HIS A 107 -1.39 12.15 2.76
C HIS A 107 -2.02 13.27 3.58
N VAL A 108 -2.69 12.93 4.67
CA VAL A 108 -3.13 13.86 5.71
C VAL A 108 -2.98 13.21 7.08
N LEU A 109 -2.63 14.01 8.09
CA LEU A 109 -2.62 13.56 9.48
C LEU A 109 -4.02 13.71 10.10
N ARG A 110 -4.46 12.75 10.92
CA ARG A 110 -5.71 12.87 11.69
C ARG A 110 -5.76 14.20 12.45
N GLY A 111 -6.94 14.79 12.53
CA GLY A 111 -7.19 15.91 13.42
C GLY A 111 -7.11 17.29 12.77
N ILE A 112 -6.71 18.28 13.57
CA ILE A 112 -6.60 19.69 13.21
C ILE A 112 -5.22 20.24 13.64
N PRO A 113 -4.56 21.12 12.85
CA PRO A 113 -3.27 21.69 13.20
C PRO A 113 -3.31 22.45 14.53
N ARG A 114 -2.35 22.15 15.43
CA ARG A 114 -2.22 22.85 16.73
C ARG A 114 -2.11 24.36 16.58
N ARG A 115 -1.47 24.82 15.49
CA ARG A 115 -1.35 26.24 15.16
C ARG A 115 -2.69 26.89 14.84
N ALA A 116 -3.61 26.18 14.17
CA ALA A 116 -4.96 26.67 13.93
C ALA A 116 -5.72 26.83 15.25
N VAL A 117 -5.58 25.87 16.15
CA VAL A 117 -6.19 25.90 17.50
C VAL A 117 -5.62 27.03 18.36
N ALA A 118 -4.29 27.22 18.34
CA ALA A 118 -3.63 28.29 19.09
C ALA A 118 -4.08 29.68 18.62
N ALA A 119 -4.14 29.88 17.30
CA ALA A 119 -4.61 31.11 16.66
C ALA A 119 -6.15 31.26 16.67
N ASP A 120 -6.87 30.23 17.10
CA ASP A 120 -8.34 30.20 17.17
C ASP A 120 -9.01 30.53 15.83
N LEU A 121 -8.49 29.95 14.74
CA LEU A 121 -8.95 30.22 13.38
C LEU A 121 -10.41 29.77 13.19
N PRO A 122 -11.19 30.44 12.33
CA PRO A 122 -12.59 30.11 12.12
C PRO A 122 -12.78 28.77 11.40
N VAL A 123 -13.81 28.01 11.77
CA VAL A 123 -14.29 26.87 10.98
C VAL A 123 -15.22 27.40 9.88
N GLU A 124 -14.81 27.23 8.62
CA GLU A 124 -15.49 27.80 7.45
C GLU A 124 -17.00 27.51 7.44
N GLY A 125 -17.81 28.54 7.18
CA GLY A 125 -19.27 28.40 7.06
C GLY A 125 -20.01 28.23 8.39
N THR A 126 -19.34 28.39 9.53
CA THR A 126 -19.93 28.22 10.86
C THR A 126 -19.64 29.41 11.79
N ALA A 127 -20.25 29.41 12.97
CA ALA A 127 -19.93 30.36 14.05
C ALA A 127 -18.82 29.84 14.98
N TRP A 128 -18.29 28.64 14.74
CA TRP A 128 -17.32 27.96 15.58
C TRP A 128 -15.88 28.25 15.16
N THR A 129 -14.94 27.97 16.06
CA THR A 129 -13.51 28.11 15.81
C THR A 129 -12.78 26.78 15.91
N ALA A 130 -11.49 26.78 15.57
CA ALA A 130 -10.60 25.64 15.71
C ALA A 130 -10.53 25.12 17.15
N ARG A 131 -10.75 25.96 18.18
CA ARG A 131 -10.82 25.50 19.58
C ARG A 131 -12.09 24.72 19.87
N ASP A 132 -13.22 25.10 19.27
CA ASP A 132 -14.47 24.34 19.39
C ASP A 132 -14.40 22.99 18.64
N ALA A 133 -13.54 22.89 17.61
CA ALA A 133 -13.39 21.68 16.79
C ALA A 133 -12.34 20.70 17.33
N ALA A 134 -11.46 21.12 18.24
CA ALA A 134 -10.30 20.36 18.65
C ALA A 134 -10.52 19.57 19.95
N ASP A 135 -10.04 18.33 19.97
CA ASP A 135 -9.81 17.56 21.19
C ASP A 135 -8.31 17.56 21.54
N PRO A 136 -7.86 18.44 22.47
CA PRO A 136 -6.46 18.52 22.87
C PRO A 136 -5.98 17.29 23.65
N THR A 137 -6.89 16.42 24.11
CA THR A 137 -6.54 15.20 24.84
C THR A 137 -6.19 14.03 23.93
N SER A 138 -6.37 14.20 22.61
CA SER A 138 -6.15 13.17 21.59
C SER A 138 -5.01 13.54 20.61
N PRO A 139 -3.77 13.76 21.08
CA PRO A 139 -2.64 14.08 20.21
C PRO A 139 -2.15 12.86 19.42
N CYS A 140 -1.43 13.10 18.32
CA CYS A 140 -0.60 12.08 17.70
C CYS A 140 0.65 11.84 18.56
N ALA A 141 1.05 10.58 18.74
CA ALA A 141 2.19 10.22 19.59
C ALA A 141 3.56 10.43 18.95
N TRP A 142 3.63 10.48 17.62
CA TRP A 142 4.88 10.48 16.84
C TRP A 142 5.04 11.69 15.91
N ASN A 143 3.96 12.45 15.70
CA ASN A 143 4.00 13.71 14.96
C ASN A 143 3.37 14.84 15.82
N PRO A 144 4.04 16.00 15.95
CA PRO A 144 3.59 17.07 16.85
C PRO A 144 2.59 18.06 16.22
N HIS A 145 2.25 17.92 14.94
CA HIS A 145 1.58 18.95 14.15
C HIS A 145 0.09 19.11 14.48
N ASN A 146 -0.61 17.99 14.73
CA ASN A 146 -2.05 17.98 14.97
C ASN A 146 -2.42 17.58 16.40
N VAL A 147 -3.65 17.93 16.78
CA VAL A 147 -4.44 17.28 17.84
C VAL A 147 -5.72 16.73 17.22
N GLY A 148 -6.37 15.79 17.88
CA GLY A 148 -7.63 15.20 17.43
C GLY A 148 -8.74 16.24 17.22
N LEU A 149 -9.75 15.86 16.46
CA LEU A 149 -11.02 16.59 16.41
C LEU A 149 -11.93 16.12 17.55
N ASP A 150 -12.68 17.04 18.13
CA ASP A 150 -13.79 16.71 19.01
C ASP A 150 -14.98 16.23 18.16
N HIS A 151 -15.22 14.92 18.17
CA HIS A 151 -16.30 14.30 17.41
C HIS A 151 -17.67 14.39 18.11
N ASP A 152 -17.72 14.82 19.37
CA ASP A 152 -18.97 15.10 20.09
C ASP A 152 -19.47 16.53 19.83
N HIS A 153 -18.58 17.44 19.42
CA HIS A 153 -18.93 18.79 19.05
C HIS A 153 -19.14 18.93 17.52
N PRO A 154 -20.24 19.56 17.04
CA PRO A 154 -20.50 19.70 15.60
C PRO A 154 -19.39 20.41 14.79
N ALA A 155 -18.57 21.24 15.45
CA ALA A 155 -17.44 21.90 14.80
C ALA A 155 -16.38 20.91 14.29
N GLY A 156 -16.18 19.76 14.95
CA GLY A 156 -15.21 18.75 14.53
C GLY A 156 -15.53 18.19 13.15
N GLN A 157 -16.78 17.75 12.94
CA GLN A 157 -17.23 17.27 11.63
C GLN A 157 -17.30 18.40 10.60
N ALA A 158 -17.68 19.62 10.99
CA ALA A 158 -17.72 20.75 10.05
C ALA A 158 -16.33 21.12 9.52
N TYR A 159 -15.30 21.13 10.38
CA TYR A 159 -13.92 21.31 9.96
C TYR A 159 -13.47 20.19 9.00
N LEU A 160 -13.78 18.94 9.34
CA LEU A 160 -13.42 17.79 8.50
C LEU A 160 -14.12 17.81 7.14
N ASP A 161 -15.41 18.15 7.10
CA ASP A 161 -16.16 18.34 5.85
C ASP A 161 -15.51 19.43 4.98
N GLY A 162 -15.08 20.54 5.58
CA GLY A 162 -14.37 21.62 4.89
C GLY A 162 -12.98 21.22 4.39
N LEU A 163 -12.23 20.41 5.15
CA LEU A 163 -10.95 19.83 4.73
C LEU A 163 -11.13 18.91 3.52
N VAL A 164 -12.09 17.99 3.59
CA VAL A 164 -12.32 17.02 2.51
C VAL A 164 -12.92 17.69 1.27
N ALA A 165 -13.78 18.70 1.42
CA ALA A 165 -14.27 19.51 0.30
C ALA A 165 -13.13 20.24 -0.43
N MET A 166 -12.13 20.74 0.30
CA MET A 166 -10.93 21.35 -0.28
C MET A 166 -10.11 20.32 -1.08
N LEU A 167 -9.86 19.13 -0.52
CA LEU A 167 -9.19 18.04 -1.24
C LEU A 167 -9.96 17.64 -2.50
N ALA A 168 -11.28 17.55 -2.42
CA ALA A 168 -12.15 17.29 -3.56
C ALA A 168 -12.07 18.39 -4.63
N GLY A 169 -12.02 19.66 -4.21
CA GLY A 169 -11.84 20.82 -5.08
C GLY A 169 -10.51 20.83 -5.82
N TRP A 170 -9.44 20.33 -5.20
CA TRP A 170 -8.15 20.13 -5.87
C TRP A 170 -8.14 18.95 -6.85
N GLY A 171 -9.14 18.08 -6.81
CA GLY A 171 -9.20 16.88 -7.67
C GLY A 171 -8.48 15.66 -7.10
N VAL A 172 -8.32 15.55 -5.77
CA VAL A 172 -7.74 14.37 -5.14
C VAL A 172 -8.61 13.12 -5.39
N ASP A 173 -7.99 11.98 -5.72
CA ASP A 173 -8.64 10.69 -5.96
C ASP A 173 -8.39 9.65 -4.86
N TYR A 174 -7.38 9.90 -4.03
CA TYR A 174 -6.85 8.98 -3.02
C TYR A 174 -6.36 9.78 -1.81
N VAL A 175 -6.79 9.41 -0.61
CA VAL A 175 -6.36 10.04 0.64
C VAL A 175 -5.80 8.96 1.56
N LYS A 176 -4.54 9.11 1.98
CA LYS A 176 -3.92 8.33 3.07
C LYS A 176 -4.05 9.13 4.36
N VAL A 177 -4.80 8.62 5.33
CA VAL A 177 -4.97 9.25 6.64
C VAL A 177 -4.12 8.52 7.67
N ASP A 178 -3.15 9.23 8.22
CA ASP A 178 -2.30 8.72 9.30
C ASP A 178 -2.83 9.04 10.69
N ASP A 179 -2.24 8.39 11.69
CA ASP A 179 -2.58 8.51 13.12
C ASP A 179 -4.03 8.06 13.41
N ILE A 180 -4.51 7.04 12.70
CA ILE A 180 -5.91 6.58 12.82
C ILE A 180 -6.07 5.10 13.22
N LEU A 181 -5.06 4.26 12.99
CA LEU A 181 -5.15 2.80 13.20
C LEU A 181 -4.36 2.27 14.41
N ALA A 182 -3.42 3.05 14.96
CA ALA A 182 -2.61 2.66 16.10
C ALA A 182 -2.49 3.81 17.13
N PRO A 183 -3.48 3.97 18.04
CA PRO A 183 -4.66 3.13 18.21
C PRO A 183 -5.75 3.39 17.16
N LEU A 184 -6.73 2.50 17.07
CA LEU A 184 -7.89 2.70 16.18
C LEU A 184 -8.79 3.81 16.72
N HIS A 185 -8.88 4.92 15.99
CA HIS A 185 -9.77 6.05 16.26
C HIS A 185 -11.07 5.90 15.44
N VAL A 186 -12.06 5.21 16.02
CA VAL A 186 -13.33 4.87 15.34
C VAL A 186 -14.09 6.13 14.89
N ASP A 187 -14.21 7.14 15.75
CA ASP A 187 -14.96 8.35 15.40
C ASP A 187 -14.30 9.14 14.26
N ALA A 188 -12.96 9.17 14.23
CA ALA A 188 -12.21 9.75 13.13
C ALA A 188 -12.43 8.98 11.82
N LEU A 189 -12.43 7.65 11.87
CA LEU A 189 -12.69 6.79 10.70
C LEU A 189 -14.08 7.06 10.12
N VAL A 190 -15.11 7.09 10.97
CA VAL A 190 -16.50 7.39 10.56
C VAL A 190 -16.60 8.81 10.01
N GLY A 191 -15.95 9.78 10.67
CA GLY A 191 -15.93 11.17 10.25
C GLY A 191 -15.31 11.38 8.87
N TRP A 192 -14.18 10.74 8.59
CA TRP A 192 -13.51 10.79 7.26
C TRP A 192 -14.39 10.17 6.18
N SER A 193 -14.97 9.00 6.44
CA SER A 193 -15.89 8.33 5.53
C SER A 193 -17.11 9.21 5.20
N THR A 194 -17.68 9.85 6.22
CA THR A 194 -18.81 10.78 6.09
C THR A 194 -18.44 12.02 5.28
N ALA A 195 -17.30 12.64 5.57
CA ALA A 195 -16.83 13.83 4.87
C ALA A 195 -16.54 13.56 3.39
N ILE A 196 -15.94 12.39 3.06
CA ILE A 196 -15.73 11.97 1.67
C ILE A 196 -17.07 11.80 0.96
N ALA A 197 -18.05 11.15 1.59
CA ALA A 197 -19.38 10.99 1.01
C ALA A 197 -20.08 12.35 0.76
N ARG A 198 -19.92 13.32 1.67
CA ARG A 198 -20.48 14.68 1.55
C ARG A 198 -19.78 15.56 0.51
N SER A 199 -18.50 15.32 0.25
CA SER A 199 -17.71 16.11 -0.71
C SER A 199 -18.20 16.02 -2.16
N GLY A 200 -18.97 14.98 -2.49
CA GLY A 200 -19.44 14.73 -3.86
C GLY A 200 -18.37 14.19 -4.81
N ARG A 201 -17.11 14.04 -4.36
CA ARG A 201 -16.03 13.42 -5.12
C ARG A 201 -15.66 12.05 -4.51
N PRO A 202 -15.80 10.94 -5.26
CA PRO A 202 -15.30 9.64 -4.83
C PRO A 202 -13.78 9.66 -4.61
N MET A 203 -13.33 9.35 -3.40
CA MET A 203 -11.90 9.24 -3.04
C MET A 203 -11.64 7.89 -2.38
N VAL A 204 -10.55 7.23 -2.75
CA VAL A 204 -10.05 6.04 -2.04
C VAL A 204 -9.55 6.47 -0.67
N LEU A 205 -10.05 5.84 0.39
CA LEU A 205 -9.59 6.10 1.77
C LEU A 205 -8.64 4.98 2.21
N SER A 206 -7.39 5.35 2.42
CA SER A 206 -6.32 4.52 2.99
C SER A 206 -6.03 4.96 4.43
N LEU A 207 -5.88 4.00 5.34
CA LEU A 207 -5.70 4.25 6.77
C LEU A 207 -4.34 3.74 7.26
N SER A 208 -3.68 4.50 8.12
CA SER A 208 -2.34 4.21 8.66
C SER A 208 -2.10 4.96 10.00
N PRO A 209 -1.01 4.69 10.76
CA PRO A 209 -0.18 3.49 10.70
C PRO A 209 -0.88 2.27 11.30
N GLY A 210 -0.58 1.09 10.77
CA GLY A 210 -0.95 -0.16 11.41
C GLY A 210 0.05 -0.53 12.50
N THR A 211 -0.27 -1.56 13.29
CA THR A 211 0.69 -2.31 14.12
C THR A 211 0.09 -3.67 14.43
N HIS A 212 -0.85 -3.70 15.37
CA HIS A 212 -1.56 -4.89 15.85
C HIS A 212 -3.06 -4.82 15.52
N VAL A 213 -3.40 -4.34 14.33
CA VAL A 213 -4.80 -4.20 13.90
C VAL A 213 -5.49 -5.56 14.00
N SER A 214 -6.59 -5.60 14.76
CA SER A 214 -7.36 -6.82 15.00
C SER A 214 -8.26 -7.12 13.82
N THR A 215 -8.37 -8.39 13.44
CA THR A 215 -9.36 -8.85 12.44
C THR A 215 -10.80 -8.74 12.94
N HIS A 216 -11.01 -8.48 14.24
CA HIS A 216 -12.33 -8.13 14.77
C HIS A 216 -12.92 -6.88 14.10
N GLU A 217 -12.06 -5.93 13.72
CA GLU A 217 -12.46 -4.63 13.16
C GLU A 217 -12.76 -4.66 11.66
N VAL A 218 -12.60 -5.81 10.99
CA VAL A 218 -12.76 -5.94 9.53
C VAL A 218 -14.12 -5.44 9.04
N GLY A 219 -15.19 -5.66 9.81
CA GLY A 219 -16.53 -5.16 9.46
C GLY A 219 -16.56 -3.63 9.38
N LEU A 220 -16.10 -2.98 10.45
CA LEU A 220 -16.02 -1.52 10.57
C LEU A 220 -15.09 -0.91 9.50
N LEU A 221 -13.89 -1.47 9.34
CA LEU A 221 -12.90 -0.99 8.38
C LEU A 221 -13.44 -1.02 6.94
N ARG A 222 -14.17 -2.08 6.57
CA ARG A 222 -14.79 -2.23 5.24
C ARG A 222 -15.99 -1.33 5.01
N GLU A 223 -16.66 -0.91 6.08
CA GLU A 223 -17.80 0.02 5.98
C GLU A 223 -17.30 1.43 5.68
N HIS A 224 -16.16 1.82 6.25
CA HIS A 224 -15.70 3.20 6.24
C HIS A 224 -14.48 3.49 5.38
N ALA A 225 -13.63 2.50 5.09
CA ALA A 225 -12.40 2.68 4.33
C ALA A 225 -12.26 1.69 3.17
N THR A 226 -11.38 2.04 2.24
CA THR A 226 -11.05 1.21 1.07
C THR A 226 -9.86 0.31 1.34
N MET A 227 -8.89 0.78 2.12
CA MET A 227 -7.74 0.01 2.54
C MET A 227 -7.20 0.46 3.90
N TRP A 228 -6.54 -0.45 4.62
CA TRP A 228 -6.01 -0.19 5.97
C TRP A 228 -4.74 -0.96 6.21
N ARG A 229 -3.74 -0.29 6.76
CA ARG A 229 -2.42 -0.85 6.95
C ARG A 229 -2.40 -1.85 8.12
N VAL A 230 -1.78 -3.02 7.94
CA VAL A 230 -1.83 -4.16 8.89
C VAL A 230 -0.49 -4.50 9.56
N CYS A 231 0.52 -3.67 9.33
CA CYS A 231 1.85 -3.75 9.93
C CYS A 231 2.32 -2.36 10.36
N ASP A 232 3.46 -2.27 11.03
CA ASP A 232 4.20 -1.00 11.13
C ASP A 232 4.97 -0.74 9.82
N ASP A 233 5.69 0.38 9.72
CA ASP A 233 6.45 0.79 8.53
C ASP A 233 7.36 -0.33 8.01
N LEU A 234 7.07 -0.81 6.79
CA LEU A 234 7.87 -1.83 6.10
C LEU A 234 9.12 -1.19 5.47
N TRP A 235 10.29 -1.81 5.68
CA TRP A 235 11.53 -1.38 5.05
C TRP A 235 12.24 -2.54 4.34
N ASP A 236 13.32 -2.21 3.62
CA ASP A 236 14.13 -3.13 2.81
C ASP A 236 15.02 -4.06 3.64
N ARG A 237 14.41 -4.83 4.54
CA ARG A 237 15.07 -5.82 5.41
C ARG A 237 14.35 -7.16 5.29
N TRP A 238 15.11 -8.26 5.21
CA TRP A 238 14.52 -9.60 5.10
C TRP A 238 13.58 -9.90 6.26
N GLU A 239 13.90 -9.45 7.48
CA GLU A 239 13.07 -9.68 8.67
C GLU A 239 11.68 -9.03 8.55
N ASP A 240 11.59 -7.88 7.88
CA ASP A 240 10.33 -7.18 7.63
C ASP A 240 9.47 -7.94 6.61
N VAL A 241 10.09 -8.46 5.53
CA VAL A 241 9.44 -9.32 4.54
C VAL A 241 9.00 -10.64 5.17
N HIS A 242 9.88 -11.29 5.92
CA HIS A 242 9.63 -12.56 6.60
C HIS A 242 8.45 -12.44 7.59
N ALA A 243 8.44 -11.39 8.41
CA ALA A 243 7.35 -11.14 9.35
C ALA A 243 5.99 -10.91 8.66
N SER A 244 5.99 -10.49 7.39
CA SER A 244 4.78 -10.26 6.62
C SER A 244 4.08 -11.54 6.17
N PHE A 245 4.77 -12.68 6.10
CA PHE A 245 4.14 -13.96 5.77
C PHE A 245 3.00 -14.31 6.73
N ALA A 246 3.26 -14.30 8.04
CA ALA A 246 2.23 -14.62 9.04
C ALA A 246 1.11 -13.57 9.08
N ARG A 247 1.45 -12.29 8.88
CA ARG A 247 0.46 -11.20 8.82
C ARG A 247 -0.48 -11.38 7.62
N LEU A 248 0.08 -11.58 6.44
CA LEU A 248 -0.71 -11.73 5.22
C LEU A 248 -1.48 -13.05 5.20
N ALA A 249 -0.95 -14.15 5.75
CA ALA A 249 -1.71 -15.40 5.87
C ALA A 249 -3.02 -15.21 6.68
N ARG A 250 -2.99 -14.36 7.71
CA ARG A 250 -4.17 -13.99 8.51
C ARG A 250 -5.15 -13.10 7.76
N TRP A 251 -4.66 -12.19 6.92
CA TRP A 251 -5.49 -11.15 6.28
C TRP A 251 -5.97 -11.52 4.87
N ALA A 252 -5.24 -12.34 4.12
CA ALA A 252 -5.57 -12.70 2.73
C ALA A 252 -6.98 -13.30 2.55
N PRO A 253 -7.48 -14.18 3.44
CA PRO A 253 -8.85 -14.69 3.35
C PRO A 253 -9.93 -13.61 3.54
N LEU A 254 -9.56 -12.44 4.06
CA LEU A 254 -10.46 -11.30 4.33
C LEU A 254 -10.36 -10.21 3.27
N GLN A 255 -9.66 -10.44 2.16
CA GLN A 255 -9.60 -9.48 1.06
C GLN A 255 -10.86 -9.52 0.22
N ARG A 256 -11.40 -8.37 -0.17
CA ARG A 256 -12.54 -8.28 -1.09
C ARG A 256 -12.50 -6.99 -1.92
N PRO A 257 -13.16 -6.94 -3.08
CA PRO A 257 -13.35 -5.69 -3.82
C PRO A 257 -13.82 -4.55 -2.93
N GLY A 258 -13.07 -3.43 -2.95
CA GLY A 258 -13.35 -2.24 -2.14
C GLY A 258 -12.95 -2.31 -0.66
N GLY A 259 -12.24 -3.35 -0.20
CA GLY A 259 -11.78 -3.46 1.18
C GLY A 259 -10.51 -4.29 1.29
N TRP A 260 -9.37 -3.62 1.39
CA TRP A 260 -8.04 -4.22 1.26
C TRP A 260 -7.19 -4.05 2.52
N ALA A 261 -6.78 -5.16 3.11
CA ALA A 261 -5.68 -5.17 4.07
C ALA A 261 -4.38 -4.83 3.33
N ASP A 262 -3.67 -3.83 3.85
CA ASP A 262 -2.49 -3.23 3.24
C ASP A 262 -1.22 -3.62 4.02
N ALA A 263 -0.32 -4.33 3.36
CA ALA A 263 0.98 -4.71 3.91
C ALA A 263 2.06 -3.65 3.70
N ASP A 264 1.64 -2.41 3.42
CA ASP A 264 2.48 -1.23 3.26
C ASP A 264 3.19 -1.15 1.90
N MET A 265 3.87 -0.03 1.70
CA MET A 265 4.64 0.31 0.52
C MET A 265 5.74 -0.70 0.22
N LEU A 266 6.18 -0.71 -1.04
CA LEU A 266 7.22 -1.58 -1.55
C LEU A 266 8.55 -0.80 -1.48
N PRO A 267 9.46 -1.12 -0.54
CA PRO A 267 10.75 -0.44 -0.38
C PRO A 267 11.75 -0.94 -1.43
N LEU A 268 11.36 -0.85 -2.70
CA LEU A 268 12.09 -1.30 -3.87
C LEU A 268 12.72 -0.11 -4.60
N GLY A 269 13.68 -0.36 -5.49
CA GLY A 269 14.25 0.70 -6.33
C GLY A 269 15.23 1.57 -5.55
N ARG A 270 15.30 2.87 -5.86
CA ARG A 270 16.15 3.83 -5.13
C ARG A 270 15.35 4.53 -4.03
N ILE A 271 15.70 4.28 -2.77
CA ILE A 271 15.03 4.79 -1.57
C ILE A 271 16.05 5.53 -0.70
N GLY A 272 15.60 6.18 0.38
CA GLY A 272 16.50 6.81 1.34
C GLY A 272 17.14 8.12 0.87
N ILE A 273 16.76 8.67 -0.30
CA ILE A 273 17.36 9.90 -0.84
C ILE A 273 17.25 11.03 0.20
N ARG A 274 16.05 11.17 0.78
CA ARG A 274 15.75 12.09 1.90
C ARG A 274 14.68 11.51 2.84
N ALA A 275 14.67 10.18 2.99
CA ALA A 275 13.63 9.45 3.71
C ALA A 275 13.71 9.62 5.24
N GLU A 276 12.71 9.09 5.94
CA GLU A 276 12.75 9.01 7.40
C GLU A 276 13.91 8.11 7.87
N ARG A 277 14.08 6.93 7.24
CA ARG A 277 15.03 5.90 7.69
C ARG A 277 16.12 5.57 6.67
N GLY A 278 17.36 5.64 7.16
CA GLY A 278 18.57 5.30 6.40
C GLY A 278 18.94 6.36 5.37
N GLU A 279 20.02 6.07 4.64
CA GLU A 279 20.61 6.96 3.63
C GLU A 279 20.26 6.51 2.21
N ASP A 280 20.59 7.36 1.22
CA ASP A 280 20.40 7.13 -0.21
C ASP A 280 21.00 5.79 -0.65
N ARG A 281 20.15 4.91 -1.17
CA ARG A 281 20.52 3.56 -1.59
C ARG A 281 19.55 3.00 -2.60
N HIS A 282 19.99 1.97 -3.30
CA HIS A 282 19.03 1.00 -3.82
C HIS A 282 18.60 0.05 -2.70
N SER A 283 17.36 -0.44 -2.77
CA SER A 283 16.81 -1.48 -1.88
C SER A 283 17.85 -2.54 -1.57
N ARG A 284 18.03 -2.84 -0.28
CA ARG A 284 18.94 -3.89 0.20
C ARG A 284 18.41 -5.30 -0.03
N LEU A 285 17.12 -5.46 -0.36
CA LEU A 285 16.55 -6.75 -0.70
C LEU A 285 17.23 -7.33 -1.93
N THR A 286 17.64 -8.59 -1.84
CA THR A 286 18.21 -9.34 -2.98
C THR A 286 17.16 -9.51 -4.09
N PRO A 287 17.55 -9.78 -5.35
CA PRO A 287 16.58 -10.02 -6.42
C PRO A 287 15.53 -11.09 -6.11
N ASP A 288 15.90 -12.14 -5.38
CA ASP A 288 14.97 -13.21 -4.98
C ASP A 288 14.05 -12.76 -3.83
N GLU A 289 14.53 -11.97 -2.87
CA GLU A 289 13.70 -11.36 -1.82
C GLU A 289 12.68 -10.36 -2.40
N GLN A 290 13.07 -9.59 -3.42
CA GLN A 290 12.14 -8.67 -4.12
C GLN A 290 11.02 -9.44 -4.82
N ARG A 291 11.34 -10.58 -5.45
CA ARG A 291 10.33 -11.48 -6.03
C ARG A 291 9.45 -12.11 -4.97
N THR A 292 10.03 -12.50 -3.83
CA THR A 292 9.28 -13.02 -2.69
C THR A 292 8.28 -11.99 -2.17
N LEU A 293 8.72 -10.75 -1.94
CA LEU A 293 7.85 -9.64 -1.51
C LEU A 293 6.72 -9.42 -2.52
N LEU A 294 7.03 -9.21 -3.81
CA LEU A 294 5.99 -8.96 -4.82
C LEU A 294 5.02 -10.13 -4.95
N THR A 295 5.51 -11.37 -4.96
CA THR A 295 4.66 -12.56 -5.09
C THR A 295 3.73 -12.69 -3.89
N LEU A 296 4.24 -12.48 -2.66
CA LEU A 296 3.44 -12.57 -1.44
C LEU A 296 2.36 -11.49 -1.40
N TRP A 297 2.70 -10.24 -1.75
CA TRP A 297 1.72 -9.14 -1.80
C TRP A 297 0.63 -9.41 -2.83
N VAL A 298 1.01 -9.89 -4.03
CA VAL A 298 0.05 -10.21 -5.09
C VAL A 298 -0.85 -11.39 -4.71
N MET A 299 -0.28 -12.47 -4.20
CA MET A 299 -1.06 -13.65 -3.77
C MET A 299 -1.98 -13.34 -2.60
N ALA A 300 -1.59 -12.42 -1.72
CA ALA A 300 -2.39 -11.93 -0.61
C ALA A 300 -3.30 -10.74 -0.96
N ARG A 301 -3.28 -10.26 -2.21
CA ARG A 301 -4.04 -9.10 -2.71
C ARG A 301 -3.84 -7.82 -1.89
N SER A 302 -2.62 -7.57 -1.41
CA SER A 302 -2.25 -6.28 -0.86
C SER A 302 -2.22 -5.22 -1.97
N PRO A 303 -2.58 -3.96 -1.69
CA PRO A 303 -2.23 -2.83 -2.55
C PRO A 303 -0.72 -2.79 -2.82
N LEU A 304 -0.33 -2.26 -3.98
CA LEU A 304 1.06 -2.16 -4.41
C LEU A 304 1.45 -0.69 -4.58
N MET A 305 2.13 -0.11 -3.59
CA MET A 305 2.61 1.27 -3.65
C MET A 305 4.13 1.29 -3.70
N MET A 306 4.72 1.60 -4.85
CA MET A 306 6.16 1.72 -5.01
C MET A 306 6.70 2.89 -4.18
N GLY A 307 7.69 2.63 -3.30
CA GLY A 307 8.28 3.67 -2.45
C GLY A 307 9.54 4.34 -3.03
N GLY A 308 10.25 3.66 -3.94
CA GLY A 308 11.46 4.21 -4.56
C GLY A 308 11.20 5.26 -5.62
N ASP A 309 12.18 6.14 -5.83
CA ASP A 309 12.17 7.10 -6.93
C ASP A 309 12.26 6.36 -8.27
N LEU A 310 11.17 6.36 -9.04
CA LEU A 310 11.00 5.59 -10.26
C LEU A 310 12.05 5.93 -11.34
N PRO A 311 12.30 7.22 -11.69
CA PRO A 311 13.23 7.58 -12.76
C PRO A 311 14.69 7.19 -12.48
N THR A 312 15.09 7.13 -11.21
CA THR A 312 16.47 6.77 -10.82
C THR A 312 16.60 5.37 -10.22
N SER A 313 15.51 4.60 -10.17
CA SER A 313 15.55 3.19 -9.80
C SER A 313 16.22 2.34 -10.87
N ASN A 314 16.86 1.24 -10.44
CA ASN A 314 17.55 0.38 -11.38
C ASN A 314 16.54 -0.29 -12.36
N PRO A 315 16.92 -0.48 -13.65
CA PRO A 315 16.00 -1.06 -14.65
C PRO A 315 15.50 -2.46 -14.31
N ALA A 316 16.30 -3.24 -13.57
CA ALA A 316 15.92 -4.59 -13.14
C ALA A 316 14.71 -4.57 -12.18
N THR A 317 14.65 -3.60 -11.26
CA THR A 317 13.49 -3.41 -10.37
C THR A 317 12.26 -3.02 -11.18
N ILE A 318 12.41 -2.07 -12.12
CA ILE A 318 11.30 -1.65 -12.98
C ILE A 318 10.77 -2.83 -13.82
N ALA A 319 11.65 -3.72 -14.29
CA ALA A 319 11.24 -4.94 -15.00
C ALA A 319 10.43 -5.92 -14.11
N LEU A 320 10.69 -5.97 -12.80
CA LEU A 320 9.85 -6.75 -11.88
C LEU A 320 8.43 -6.17 -11.80
N LEU A 321 8.31 -4.85 -11.70
CA LEU A 321 7.01 -4.15 -11.59
C LEU A 321 6.16 -4.27 -12.86
N THR A 322 6.80 -4.42 -14.03
CA THR A 322 6.13 -4.58 -15.34
C THR A 322 5.92 -6.04 -15.73
N THR A 323 6.31 -7.00 -14.89
CA THR A 323 6.05 -8.42 -15.15
C THR A 323 4.54 -8.64 -15.30
N PRO A 324 4.03 -9.17 -16.44
CA PRO A 324 2.59 -9.23 -16.72
C PRO A 324 1.77 -9.94 -15.63
N ALA A 325 2.35 -10.95 -14.99
CA ALA A 325 1.72 -11.70 -13.93
C ALA A 325 1.39 -10.86 -12.68
N VAL A 326 2.20 -9.85 -12.35
CA VAL A 326 2.01 -8.99 -11.17
C VAL A 326 0.64 -8.31 -11.23
N GLY A 327 0.39 -7.56 -12.30
CA GLY A 327 -0.89 -6.88 -12.49
C GLY A 327 -2.04 -7.86 -12.77
N HIS A 328 -1.80 -8.92 -13.57
CA HIS A 328 -2.85 -9.87 -13.91
C HIS A 328 -3.38 -10.61 -12.67
N VAL A 329 -2.50 -11.28 -11.93
CA VAL A 329 -2.90 -12.10 -10.76
C VAL A 329 -3.46 -11.23 -9.63
N LEU A 330 -2.96 -10.00 -9.44
CA LEU A 330 -3.54 -9.10 -8.42
C LEU A 330 -5.01 -8.77 -8.71
N ARG A 331 -5.34 -8.58 -10.00
CA ARG A 331 -6.68 -8.22 -10.45
C ARG A 331 -7.63 -9.41 -10.50
N THR A 332 -7.20 -10.55 -11.05
CA THR A 332 -8.05 -11.73 -11.30
C THR A 332 -7.93 -12.81 -10.23
N GLY A 333 -6.90 -12.75 -9.39
CA GLY A 333 -6.69 -13.69 -8.30
C GLY A 333 -7.74 -13.52 -7.21
N THR A 334 -8.30 -14.64 -6.75
CA THR A 334 -9.22 -14.72 -5.61
C THR A 334 -8.85 -15.91 -4.73
N ASP A 335 -9.37 -15.93 -3.49
CA ASP A 335 -9.14 -17.02 -2.53
C ASP A 335 -7.65 -17.29 -2.26
N GLY A 336 -6.85 -16.22 -2.20
CA GLY A 336 -5.46 -16.28 -1.81
C GLY A 336 -5.30 -16.73 -0.37
N ARG A 337 -4.54 -17.79 -0.13
CA ARG A 337 -4.28 -18.33 1.21
C ARG A 337 -2.97 -19.09 1.28
N GLU A 338 -2.37 -19.07 2.46
CA GLU A 338 -1.36 -20.04 2.86
C GLU A 338 -2.03 -21.42 3.03
N VAL A 339 -1.46 -22.44 2.38
CA VAL A 339 -1.94 -23.83 2.44
C VAL A 339 -0.94 -24.78 3.11
N LEU A 340 0.32 -24.35 3.25
CA LEU A 340 1.38 -25.08 3.93
C LEU A 340 2.36 -24.09 4.54
N ARG A 341 2.80 -24.36 5.76
CA ARG A 341 4.00 -23.80 6.38
C ARG A 341 4.64 -24.89 7.21
N GLU A 342 5.83 -25.33 6.81
CA GLU A 342 6.56 -26.37 7.52
C GLU A 342 8.03 -25.96 7.67
N PRO A 343 8.56 -25.90 8.91
CA PRO A 343 9.99 -25.80 9.14
C PRO A 343 10.71 -26.99 8.49
N ALA A 344 11.83 -26.72 7.83
CA ALA A 344 12.67 -27.79 7.32
C ALA A 344 13.37 -28.51 8.48
N PRO A 345 13.37 -29.85 8.51
CA PRO A 345 14.07 -30.60 9.56
C PRO A 345 15.60 -30.55 9.41
N ASP A 346 16.09 -30.17 8.22
CA ASP A 346 17.47 -30.25 7.78
C ASP A 346 18.11 -28.89 7.46
N ALA A 347 17.39 -27.79 7.65
CA ALA A 347 17.87 -26.44 7.40
C ALA A 347 17.15 -25.42 8.31
N ASP A 348 17.78 -24.27 8.54
CA ASP A 348 17.13 -23.14 9.20
C ASP A 348 16.28 -22.39 8.16
N GLY A 349 14.97 -22.62 8.18
CA GLY A 349 14.02 -22.07 7.22
C GLY A 349 12.71 -22.85 7.17
N GLU A 350 11.69 -22.25 6.56
CA GLU A 350 10.35 -22.81 6.39
C GLU A 350 10.02 -22.91 4.89
N LEU A 351 9.42 -24.03 4.50
CA LEU A 351 8.73 -24.14 3.22
C LEU A 351 7.32 -23.58 3.40
N VAL A 352 7.00 -22.51 2.66
CA VAL A 352 5.68 -21.88 2.71
C VAL A 352 5.04 -21.98 1.33
N VAL A 353 3.80 -22.48 1.28
CA VAL A 353 3.05 -22.65 0.03
C VAL A 353 1.76 -21.87 0.09
N TRP A 354 1.53 -21.04 -0.94
CA TRP A 354 0.32 -20.27 -1.13
C TRP A 354 -0.43 -20.71 -2.38
N SER A 355 -1.76 -20.68 -2.32
CA SER A 355 -2.65 -20.94 -3.44
C SER A 355 -3.61 -19.79 -3.66
N ALA A 356 -3.95 -19.51 -4.91
CA ALA A 356 -5.07 -18.66 -5.31
C ALA A 356 -5.72 -19.24 -6.57
N ARG A 357 -6.91 -18.77 -6.91
CA ARG A 357 -7.60 -19.14 -8.15
C ARG A 357 -7.87 -17.92 -9.02
N SER A 358 -7.83 -18.12 -10.33
CA SER A 358 -8.31 -17.14 -11.30
C SER A 358 -9.84 -17.04 -11.21
N ASP A 359 -10.38 -15.83 -11.33
CA ASP A 359 -11.81 -15.55 -11.46
C ASP A 359 -12.30 -15.51 -12.92
N VAL A 360 -11.38 -15.53 -13.88
CA VAL A 360 -11.69 -15.46 -15.32
C VAL A 360 -11.53 -16.80 -16.05
N ASP A 361 -10.81 -17.77 -15.47
CA ASP A 361 -10.60 -19.09 -16.07
C ASP A 361 -10.32 -20.18 -15.02
N ALA A 362 -10.00 -21.40 -15.46
CA ALA A 362 -9.73 -22.53 -14.58
C ALA A 362 -8.31 -22.52 -13.96
N THR A 363 -7.53 -21.46 -14.16
CA THR A 363 -6.15 -21.39 -13.66
C THR A 363 -6.10 -21.39 -12.13
N ARG A 364 -5.07 -22.06 -11.61
CA ARG A 364 -4.67 -22.01 -10.19
C ARG A 364 -3.29 -21.41 -10.09
N TYR A 365 -3.14 -20.42 -9.23
CA TYR A 365 -1.86 -19.81 -8.94
C TYR A 365 -1.27 -20.47 -7.71
N LEU A 366 0.00 -20.86 -7.80
CA LEU A 366 0.76 -21.52 -6.76
C LEU A 366 2.03 -20.69 -6.53
N ALA A 367 2.29 -20.28 -5.30
CA ALA A 367 3.56 -19.67 -4.92
C ALA A 367 4.24 -20.55 -3.86
N VAL A 368 5.45 -21.01 -4.16
CA VAL A 368 6.27 -21.86 -3.30
C VAL A 368 7.46 -21.05 -2.85
N PHE A 369 7.46 -20.67 -1.58
CA PHE A 369 8.48 -19.85 -0.95
C PHE A 369 9.39 -20.71 -0.09
N TRP A 370 10.66 -20.33 -0.04
CA TRP A 370 11.64 -20.91 0.85
C TRP A 370 12.31 -19.79 1.66
N THR A 371 12.24 -19.87 2.99
CA THR A 371 12.76 -18.80 3.87
C THR A 371 14.17 -19.04 4.40
N GLY A 372 14.82 -20.14 4.01
CA GLY A 372 16.19 -20.44 4.44
C GLY A 372 17.26 -19.81 3.55
N GLU A 373 18.49 -19.80 4.09
CA GLU A 373 19.67 -19.11 3.55
C GLU A 373 20.31 -19.79 2.34
N GLU A 374 20.01 -21.07 2.08
CA GLU A 374 20.53 -21.83 0.94
C GLU A 374 19.38 -22.34 0.05
N PRO A 375 19.55 -22.41 -1.29
CA PRO A 375 18.50 -22.93 -2.17
C PRO A 375 18.01 -24.34 -1.80
N ARG A 376 16.73 -24.62 -2.08
CA ARG A 376 16.08 -25.89 -1.72
C ARG A 376 15.24 -26.45 -2.85
N SER A 377 15.40 -27.75 -3.13
CA SER A 377 14.45 -28.49 -3.96
C SER A 377 13.22 -28.87 -3.13
N ALA A 378 12.04 -28.48 -3.61
CA ALA A 378 10.75 -28.75 -3.00
C ALA A 378 9.87 -29.61 -3.91
N GLN A 379 9.17 -30.58 -3.32
CA GLN A 379 8.16 -31.38 -4.00
C GLN A 379 6.79 -31.02 -3.44
N VAL A 380 5.94 -30.38 -4.24
CA VAL A 380 4.62 -29.91 -3.81
C VAL A 380 3.54 -30.80 -4.41
N ALA A 381 2.79 -31.48 -3.54
CA ALA A 381 1.63 -32.26 -3.96
C ALA A 381 0.51 -31.36 -4.47
N LEU A 382 0.00 -31.62 -5.68
CA LEU A 382 -1.02 -30.76 -6.31
C LEU A 382 -2.35 -30.76 -5.55
N ALA A 383 -2.63 -31.76 -4.72
CA ALA A 383 -3.83 -31.76 -3.87
C ALA A 383 -3.88 -30.56 -2.91
N LEU A 384 -2.72 -29.98 -2.54
CA LEU A 384 -2.66 -28.80 -1.68
C LEU A 384 -3.26 -27.56 -2.35
N PRO A 385 -2.72 -27.04 -3.48
CA PRO A 385 -3.30 -25.87 -4.14
C PRO A 385 -4.66 -26.13 -4.80
N LEU A 386 -5.00 -27.39 -5.10
CA LEU A 386 -6.27 -27.76 -5.73
C LEU A 386 -7.39 -28.07 -4.72
N GLY A 387 -7.05 -28.30 -3.45
CA GLY A 387 -7.99 -28.55 -2.36
C GLY A 387 -8.55 -29.98 -2.28
N SER A 388 -8.22 -30.87 -3.22
CA SER A 388 -8.57 -32.29 -3.14
C SER A 388 -7.67 -33.19 -4.01
N VAL A 389 -7.62 -34.47 -3.66
CA VAL A 389 -6.90 -35.50 -4.45
C VAL A 389 -7.56 -35.72 -5.82
N ASP A 390 -8.90 -35.71 -5.87
CA ASP A 390 -9.64 -35.91 -7.12
C ASP A 390 -9.39 -34.77 -8.13
N ALA A 391 -9.35 -33.52 -7.65
CA ALA A 391 -9.00 -32.39 -8.50
C ALA A 391 -7.55 -32.48 -9.01
N ALA A 392 -6.65 -33.02 -8.20
CA ALA A 392 -5.25 -33.21 -8.55
C ALA A 392 -5.01 -34.32 -9.58
N ALA A 393 -5.89 -35.32 -9.67
CA ALA A 393 -5.73 -36.46 -10.59
C ALA A 393 -5.83 -36.08 -12.08
N GLY A 394 -6.27 -34.86 -12.40
CA GLY A 394 -6.28 -34.34 -13.77
C GLY A 394 -4.88 -34.15 -14.37
N THR A 395 -4.83 -33.88 -15.67
CA THR A 395 -3.58 -33.47 -16.35
C THR A 395 -3.44 -31.95 -16.27
N TRP A 396 -2.26 -31.48 -15.88
CA TRP A 396 -1.99 -30.07 -15.64
C TRP A 396 -0.74 -29.62 -16.39
N ARG A 397 -0.76 -28.38 -16.86
CA ARG A 397 0.42 -27.67 -17.37
C ARG A 397 0.87 -26.67 -16.32
N ALA A 398 2.18 -26.57 -16.11
CA ALA A 398 2.80 -25.60 -15.23
C ALA A 398 3.56 -24.56 -16.05
N ARG A 399 3.43 -23.28 -15.68
CA ARG A 399 4.16 -22.17 -16.28
C ARG A 399 4.68 -21.26 -15.18
N ASP A 400 5.95 -20.88 -15.27
CA ASP A 400 6.56 -19.91 -14.37
C ASP A 400 6.02 -18.50 -14.69
N LEU A 401 5.51 -17.81 -13.68
CA LEU A 401 4.86 -16.50 -13.82
C LEU A 401 5.84 -15.33 -13.87
N TRP A 402 7.08 -15.50 -13.41
CA TRP A 402 8.13 -14.49 -13.52
C TRP A 402 8.74 -14.46 -14.92
N THR A 403 8.94 -15.62 -15.53
CA THR A 403 9.61 -15.75 -16.85
C THR A 403 8.63 -15.98 -18.00
N GLY A 404 7.40 -16.40 -17.70
CA GLY A 404 6.41 -16.82 -18.70
C GLY A 404 6.72 -18.16 -19.37
N GLN A 405 7.80 -18.85 -18.98
CA GLN A 405 8.23 -20.09 -19.60
C GLN A 405 7.47 -21.31 -19.05
N PRO A 406 7.18 -22.32 -19.89
CA PRO A 406 6.64 -23.59 -19.40
C PRO A 406 7.64 -24.24 -18.44
N LEU A 407 7.11 -24.87 -17.39
CA LEU A 407 7.86 -25.72 -16.48
C LEU A 407 7.63 -27.19 -16.84
N ASP A 408 8.44 -28.07 -16.26
CA ASP A 408 8.19 -29.50 -16.34
C ASP A 408 6.78 -29.82 -15.81
N PRO A 409 6.02 -30.69 -16.51
CA PRO A 409 4.67 -31.01 -16.12
C PRO A 409 4.67 -31.74 -14.77
N PRO A 410 3.62 -31.55 -13.95
CA PRO A 410 3.44 -32.34 -12.74
C PRO A 410 3.48 -33.83 -13.05
N ARG A 411 4.23 -34.59 -12.25
CA ARG A 411 4.40 -36.04 -12.41
C ARG A 411 3.73 -36.79 -11.26
N THR A 412 3.30 -38.02 -11.52
CA THR A 412 2.82 -38.91 -10.45
C THR A 412 3.94 -39.87 -10.06
N PRO A 413 4.48 -39.80 -8.83
CA PRO A 413 5.53 -40.71 -8.39
C PRO A 413 5.03 -42.17 -8.39
N PRO A 414 5.88 -43.16 -8.70
CA PRO A 414 5.50 -44.58 -8.66
C PRO A 414 4.91 -44.97 -7.29
N GLY A 415 3.76 -45.64 -7.29
CA GLY A 415 3.08 -46.09 -6.08
C GLY A 415 2.41 -44.99 -5.24
N ARG A 416 2.32 -43.76 -5.75
CA ARG A 416 1.61 -42.64 -5.10
C ARG A 416 0.39 -42.22 -5.91
N PRO A 417 -0.73 -41.84 -5.27
CA PRO A 417 -1.96 -41.49 -5.98
C PRO A 417 -2.02 -40.02 -6.45
N THR A 418 -1.17 -39.15 -5.91
CA THR A 418 -1.27 -37.70 -6.11
C THR A 418 -0.11 -37.17 -6.95
N PRO A 419 -0.36 -36.39 -8.01
CA PRO A 419 0.69 -35.72 -8.75
C PRO A 419 1.43 -34.68 -7.90
N VAL A 420 2.71 -34.51 -8.20
CA VAL A 420 3.59 -33.54 -7.55
C VAL A 420 4.24 -32.64 -8.59
N LEU A 421 4.57 -31.43 -8.17
CA LEU A 421 5.42 -30.51 -8.89
C LEU A 421 6.76 -30.39 -8.15
N ASP A 422 7.86 -30.72 -8.84
CA ASP A 422 9.21 -30.55 -8.30
C ASP A 422 9.74 -29.17 -8.72
N LEU A 423 10.28 -28.42 -7.76
CA LEU A 423 10.74 -27.04 -7.96
C LEU A 423 12.02 -26.79 -7.17
N ASP A 424 13.02 -26.19 -7.82
CA ASP A 424 14.18 -25.64 -7.12
C ASP A 424 13.90 -24.19 -6.73
N VAL A 425 13.79 -23.92 -5.43
CA VAL A 425 13.46 -22.60 -4.88
C VAL A 425 14.74 -21.93 -4.35
N PRO A 426 15.06 -20.68 -4.75
CA PRO A 426 16.24 -19.97 -4.25
C PRO A 426 16.15 -19.69 -2.75
N ALA A 427 17.29 -19.38 -2.13
CA ALA A 427 17.35 -18.83 -0.78
C ALA A 427 16.51 -17.55 -0.68
N HIS A 428 15.69 -17.45 0.36
CA HIS A 428 14.70 -16.36 0.55
C HIS A 428 13.76 -16.14 -0.65
N GLY A 429 13.69 -17.12 -1.55
CA GLY A 429 13.13 -16.97 -2.88
C GLY A 429 11.77 -17.62 -3.05
N VAL A 430 11.26 -17.50 -4.27
CA VAL A 430 9.95 -18.03 -4.66
C VAL A 430 9.98 -18.66 -6.05
N ARG A 431 9.17 -19.71 -6.21
CA ARG A 431 8.68 -20.17 -7.52
C ARG A 431 7.20 -19.89 -7.62
N TRP A 432 6.83 -19.05 -8.58
CA TRP A 432 5.45 -18.60 -8.78
C TRP A 432 4.91 -19.19 -10.07
N VAL A 433 3.85 -19.97 -9.98
CA VAL A 433 3.42 -20.90 -11.02
C VAL A 433 1.94 -20.72 -11.34
N ALA A 434 1.60 -20.71 -12.62
CA ALA A 434 0.24 -20.93 -13.10
C ALA A 434 0.07 -22.41 -13.47
N LEU A 435 -0.90 -23.05 -12.82
CA LEU A 435 -1.37 -24.39 -13.11
C LEU A 435 -2.66 -24.29 -13.92
N THR A 436 -2.65 -24.85 -15.12
CA THR A 436 -3.81 -24.87 -16.03
C THR A 436 -4.16 -26.31 -16.39
N PRO A 437 -5.45 -26.68 -16.46
CA PRO A 437 -5.85 -27.98 -17.00
C PRO A 437 -5.31 -28.15 -18.43
N ALA A 438 -4.76 -29.32 -18.74
CA ALA A 438 -3.97 -29.54 -19.96
C ALA A 438 -4.79 -29.76 -21.24
#